data_AF-A0A352JQ40-F1
#
_entry.id   AF-A0A352JQ40-F1
#
_cell.length_a   1.000
_cell.length_b   1.000
_cell.length_c   1.000
_cell.angle_alpha   90.00
_cell.angle_beta   90.00
_cell.angle_gamma   90.00
#
_symmetry.space_group_name_H-M   'P 1'
#
loop_
_entity.id
_entity.type
_entity.pdbx_description
1 polymer ?
#
loop_
_entity_poly.entity_id
_entity_poly.type
_entity_poly.pdbx_seq_one_letter_code
_entity_poly.pdbx_strand_id
1 'polypeptide(L)'
;MKKIWIVICLLTALLASVVWANDSLLYPADVLQALDKAGDNRPELEKVLSHYQADNDSLKLKAAYYLIGNMEGHSYMLFGLYDSTKAEVSFNVLDYPTYDSLLAAFDKIEAVHPGLDFDKKENKEDLKAIKAEFLIKQIDLAFQAWYEKPWAKGLTFDQFCEYVLPYRGSNEPLEDWRDMFYEKYKGLESKMANPSDPTEAAKLINNDVKTYFTFDPRFYYHPTDEGLGEMLSLHLGRCEDMTNIAIYAMRANALAVTSDYTPFWANSGNNHAWNAILNASGKVVPFMGAEANPGEYKLWNKLAKVYRKTYSQQKGNLIFQDRKQKKVPGWLAGKSYIDVTSDYVNTCDVAVTLDEPTPDSVDIAYICVFNDGEWQAIQWGRIKDGQVTFAGMGADIAYLPAFYENDKIVPAGAPFILSTDCKIQKLSPAENQTNSVQLMSTTNKVLAVSTDGVAQAAFTPAKEYELFYWKSGWQSLGKTTASDKPLLFDSVPTGYLYWLVETSSNKEERIFTIDPSGKQVWW
;
A
#
# COMPACT_ATOMS: atom_id res chain seq x y z
N MET A 1 -17.41 -9.56 -65.21
CA MET A 1 -16.58 -8.79 -64.25
C MET A 1 -17.25 -8.55 -62.89
N LYS A 2 -18.53 -8.14 -62.78
CA LYS A 2 -19.21 -7.93 -61.48
C LYS A 2 -19.34 -9.18 -60.57
N LYS A 3 -19.49 -10.39 -61.13
CA LYS A 3 -19.61 -11.63 -60.34
C LYS A 3 -18.31 -12.11 -59.68
N ILE A 4 -17.14 -11.71 -60.21
CA ILE A 4 -15.83 -12.10 -59.66
C ILE A 4 -15.48 -11.22 -58.45
N TRP A 5 -15.86 -9.94 -58.47
CA TRP A 5 -15.66 -9.02 -57.35
C TRP A 5 -16.49 -9.39 -56.11
N ILE A 6 -17.72 -9.87 -56.28
CA ILE A 6 -18.57 -10.31 -55.16
C ILE A 6 -17.99 -11.56 -54.47
N VAL A 7 -17.42 -12.48 -55.25
CA VAL A 7 -16.77 -13.69 -54.71
C VAL A 7 -15.46 -13.35 -53.98
N ILE A 8 -14.68 -12.40 -54.49
CA ILE A 8 -13.45 -11.93 -53.81
C ILE A 8 -13.79 -11.19 -52.51
N CYS A 9 -14.81 -10.31 -52.50
CA CYS A 9 -15.24 -9.64 -51.27
C CYS A 9 -15.84 -10.59 -50.22
N LEU A 10 -16.55 -11.65 -50.64
CA LEU A 10 -17.04 -12.70 -49.74
C LEU A 10 -15.91 -13.59 -49.20
N LEU A 11 -14.88 -13.87 -50.00
CA LEU A 11 -13.68 -14.62 -49.56
C LEU A 11 -12.82 -13.81 -48.59
N THR A 12 -12.65 -12.50 -48.80
CA THR A 12 -11.95 -11.63 -47.85
C THR A 12 -12.73 -11.44 -46.55
N ALA A 13 -14.07 -11.39 -46.61
CA ALA A 13 -14.92 -11.35 -45.42
C ALA A 13 -14.91 -12.70 -44.67
N LEU A 14 -14.88 -13.84 -45.37
CA LEU A 14 -14.74 -15.16 -44.75
C LEU A 14 -13.36 -15.34 -44.10
N LEU A 15 -12.27 -14.91 -44.75
CA LEU A 15 -10.92 -14.96 -44.19
C LEU A 15 -10.77 -14.02 -42.98
N ALA A 16 -11.38 -12.83 -43.01
CA ALA A 16 -11.43 -11.95 -41.83
C ALA A 16 -12.23 -12.57 -40.68
N SER A 17 -13.34 -13.28 -40.97
CA SER A 17 -14.10 -13.98 -39.92
C SER A 17 -13.41 -15.24 -39.38
N VAL A 18 -12.55 -15.89 -40.16
CA VAL A 18 -11.77 -17.08 -39.73
C VAL A 18 -10.56 -16.67 -38.87
N VAL A 19 -9.96 -15.51 -39.12
CA VAL A 19 -8.88 -14.98 -38.26
C VAL A 19 -9.41 -14.56 -36.89
N TRP A 20 -10.63 -14.02 -36.80
CA TRP A 20 -11.23 -13.61 -35.52
C TRP A 20 -11.89 -14.75 -34.75
N ALA A 21 -12.33 -15.82 -35.43
CA ALA A 21 -12.96 -16.97 -34.80
C ALA A 21 -11.96 -17.98 -34.19
N ASN A 22 -10.65 -17.85 -34.47
CA ASN A 22 -9.64 -18.79 -33.98
C ASN A 22 -9.04 -18.39 -32.61
N ASP A 23 -9.03 -17.10 -32.27
CA ASP A 23 -8.44 -16.60 -31.01
C ASP A 23 -9.20 -17.10 -29.76
N SER A 24 -10.53 -17.21 -29.84
CA SER A 24 -11.35 -17.64 -28.69
C SER A 24 -11.16 -19.11 -28.28
N LEU A 25 -10.42 -19.90 -29.06
CA LEU A 25 -10.10 -21.31 -28.78
C LEU A 25 -8.66 -21.54 -28.29
N LEU A 26 -7.78 -20.52 -28.35
CA LEU A 26 -6.33 -20.68 -28.13
C LEU A 26 -5.85 -20.24 -26.73
N TYR A 27 -6.49 -19.25 -26.11
CA TYR A 27 -6.01 -18.67 -24.85
C TYR A 27 -7.08 -18.61 -23.74
N PRO A 28 -6.66 -18.63 -22.47
CA PRO A 28 -7.54 -18.33 -21.33
C PRO A 28 -8.24 -16.96 -21.46
N ALA A 29 -9.42 -16.81 -20.86
CA ALA A 29 -10.27 -15.63 -21.02
C ALA A 29 -9.65 -14.34 -20.46
N ASP A 30 -8.92 -14.43 -19.35
CA ASP A 30 -8.16 -13.34 -18.76
C ASP A 30 -6.99 -12.90 -19.65
N VAL A 31 -6.30 -13.84 -20.30
CA VAL A 31 -5.27 -13.56 -21.31
C VAL A 31 -5.88 -12.84 -22.51
N LEU A 32 -7.02 -13.30 -23.04
CA LEU A 32 -7.70 -12.63 -24.14
C LEU A 32 -8.08 -11.19 -23.77
N GLN A 33 -8.62 -10.98 -22.56
CA GLN A 33 -8.93 -9.64 -22.07
C GLN A 33 -7.68 -8.75 -21.98
N ALA A 34 -6.55 -9.29 -21.52
CA ALA A 34 -5.28 -8.57 -21.48
C ALA A 34 -4.77 -8.21 -22.89
N LEU A 35 -4.84 -9.15 -23.85
CA LEU A 35 -4.45 -8.91 -25.24
C LEU A 35 -5.31 -7.82 -25.90
N ASP A 36 -6.62 -7.82 -25.66
CA ASP A 36 -7.52 -6.78 -26.15
C ASP A 36 -7.16 -5.41 -25.55
N LYS A 37 -6.88 -5.38 -24.24
CA LYS A 37 -6.44 -4.17 -23.54
C LYS A 37 -5.04 -3.72 -23.92
N ALA A 38 -4.18 -4.58 -24.45
CA ALA A 38 -2.83 -4.21 -24.87
C ALA A 38 -2.82 -3.28 -26.10
N GLY A 39 -3.86 -3.32 -26.95
CA GLY A 39 -3.95 -2.49 -28.15
C GLY A 39 -2.74 -2.70 -29.07
N ASP A 40 -2.03 -1.62 -29.41
CA ASP A 40 -0.86 -1.68 -30.30
C ASP A 40 0.30 -2.56 -29.79
N ASN A 41 0.35 -2.83 -28.47
CA ASN A 41 1.37 -3.71 -27.88
C ASN A 41 0.95 -5.20 -27.85
N ARG A 42 -0.26 -5.54 -28.32
CA ARG A 42 -0.75 -6.93 -28.40
C ARG A 42 0.24 -7.90 -29.08
N PRO A 43 0.90 -7.55 -30.21
CA PRO A 43 1.85 -8.46 -30.86
C PRO A 43 3.04 -8.86 -29.98
N GLU A 44 3.49 -7.99 -29.07
CA GLU A 44 4.57 -8.33 -28.14
C GLU A 44 4.10 -9.41 -27.14
N LEU A 45 2.87 -9.30 -26.62
CA LEU A 45 2.33 -10.31 -25.71
C LEU A 45 2.06 -11.65 -26.42
N GLU A 46 1.51 -11.62 -27.64
CA GLU A 46 1.30 -12.82 -28.46
C GLU A 46 2.62 -13.51 -28.82
N LYS A 47 3.71 -12.75 -29.00
CA LYS A 47 5.05 -13.30 -29.23
C LYS A 47 5.56 -14.09 -28.02
N VAL A 48 5.28 -13.66 -26.79
CA VAL A 48 5.61 -14.42 -25.56
C VAL A 48 4.84 -15.75 -25.52
N LEU A 49 3.54 -15.71 -25.82
CA LEU A 49 2.70 -16.92 -25.82
C LEU A 49 3.17 -17.91 -26.91
N SER A 50 3.41 -17.40 -28.12
CA SER A 50 3.88 -18.21 -29.25
C SER A 50 5.24 -18.85 -28.99
N HIS A 51 6.14 -18.13 -28.31
CA HIS A 51 7.47 -18.65 -27.93
C HIS A 51 7.34 -19.92 -27.08
N TYR A 52 6.58 -19.89 -25.99
CA TYR A 52 6.43 -21.05 -25.10
C TYR A 52 5.50 -22.14 -25.65
N GLN A 53 4.58 -21.82 -26.56
CA GLN A 53 3.84 -22.83 -27.32
C GLN A 53 4.76 -23.63 -28.25
N ALA A 54 5.67 -22.96 -28.95
CA ALA A 54 6.59 -23.61 -29.89
C ALA A 54 7.60 -24.52 -29.18
N ASP A 55 8.06 -24.12 -27.99
CA ASP A 55 9.00 -24.91 -27.17
C ASP A 55 8.34 -26.12 -26.48
N ASN A 56 7.01 -26.26 -26.59
CA ASN A 56 6.20 -27.28 -25.92
C ASN A 56 6.42 -27.33 -24.39
N ASP A 57 6.84 -26.21 -23.79
CA ASP A 57 7.02 -26.06 -22.35
C ASP A 57 5.69 -25.67 -21.69
N SER A 58 4.94 -26.68 -21.28
CA SER A 58 3.61 -26.50 -20.70
C SER A 58 3.61 -25.68 -19.40
N LEU A 59 4.72 -25.58 -18.68
CA LEU A 59 4.78 -24.89 -17.40
C LEU A 59 5.14 -23.42 -17.56
N LYS A 60 6.11 -23.10 -18.43
CA LYS A 60 6.41 -21.72 -18.80
C LYS A 60 5.27 -21.05 -19.55
N LEU A 61 4.55 -21.78 -20.40
CA LEU A 61 3.35 -21.26 -21.05
C LEU A 61 2.25 -20.90 -20.02
N LYS A 62 2.04 -21.73 -18.99
CA LYS A 62 1.11 -21.42 -17.89
C LYS A 62 1.56 -20.19 -17.09
N ALA A 63 2.85 -20.04 -16.86
CA ALA A 63 3.42 -18.86 -16.19
C ALA A 63 3.22 -17.59 -17.04
N ALA A 64 3.39 -17.67 -18.36
CA ALA A 64 3.10 -16.59 -19.29
C ALA A 64 1.61 -16.21 -19.27
N TYR A 65 0.70 -17.21 -19.25
CA TYR A 65 -0.74 -16.95 -19.07
C TYR A 65 -1.03 -16.25 -17.75
N TYR A 66 -0.43 -16.70 -16.65
CA TYR A 66 -0.58 -16.05 -15.34
C TYR A 66 -0.12 -14.59 -15.36
N LEU A 67 1.07 -14.31 -15.91
CA LEU A 67 1.61 -12.95 -15.95
C LEU A 67 0.77 -12.02 -16.85
N ILE A 68 0.41 -12.47 -18.05
CA ILE A 68 -0.33 -11.67 -19.03
C ILE A 68 -1.77 -11.47 -18.57
N GLY A 69 -2.46 -12.53 -18.13
CA GLY A 69 -3.85 -12.47 -17.66
C GLY A 69 -4.06 -11.57 -16.44
N ASN A 70 -3.01 -11.35 -15.64
CA ASN A 70 -3.05 -10.47 -14.47
C ASN A 70 -2.32 -9.13 -14.66
N MET A 71 -1.86 -8.81 -15.87
CA MET A 71 -1.02 -7.63 -16.14
C MET A 71 -1.77 -6.29 -16.00
N GLU A 72 -3.10 -6.28 -16.16
CA GLU A 72 -3.88 -5.05 -16.05
C GLU A 72 -3.79 -4.43 -14.64
N GLY A 73 -3.38 -3.17 -14.59
CA GLY A 73 -3.19 -2.40 -13.36
C GLY A 73 -1.73 -2.28 -12.92
N HIS A 74 -0.84 -3.09 -13.50
CA HIS A 74 0.60 -2.97 -13.30
C HIS A 74 1.19 -1.92 -14.23
N SER A 75 2.00 -1.01 -13.66
CA SER A 75 2.51 0.17 -14.37
C SER A 75 3.66 0.83 -13.64
N TYR A 76 4.46 1.58 -14.38
CA TYR A 76 5.32 2.63 -13.83
C TYR A 76 4.53 3.93 -13.67
N MET A 77 4.57 4.52 -12.48
CA MET A 77 3.89 5.78 -12.17
C MET A 77 4.92 6.87 -11.83
N LEU A 78 4.98 7.91 -12.67
CA LEU A 78 5.78 9.11 -12.39
C LEU A 78 4.86 10.21 -11.88
N PHE A 79 5.19 10.78 -10.73
CA PHE A 79 4.54 11.99 -10.21
C PHE A 79 5.37 13.23 -10.55
N GLY A 80 4.69 14.37 -10.61
CA GLY A 80 5.32 15.68 -10.64
C GLY A 80 4.82 16.49 -9.45
N LEU A 81 5.61 17.45 -9.00
CA LEU A 81 5.18 18.42 -8.00
C LEU A 81 4.49 19.57 -8.72
N TYR A 82 3.26 19.91 -8.34
CA TYR A 82 2.48 20.96 -8.99
C TYR A 82 1.96 21.95 -7.96
N ASP A 83 1.84 23.22 -8.35
CA ASP A 83 1.16 24.22 -7.54
C ASP A 83 -0.36 24.24 -7.77
N SER A 84 -1.08 25.09 -7.02
CA SER A 84 -2.53 25.27 -7.15
C SER A 84 -3.01 25.69 -8.55
N THR A 85 -2.13 26.18 -9.42
CA THR A 85 -2.43 26.50 -10.83
C THR A 85 -2.16 25.35 -11.78
N LYS A 86 -1.71 24.20 -11.26
CA LYS A 86 -1.22 23.02 -11.99
C LYS A 86 0.04 23.28 -12.82
N ALA A 87 0.83 24.30 -12.45
CA ALA A 87 2.17 24.47 -13.00
C ALA A 87 3.14 23.49 -12.32
N GLU A 88 3.96 22.79 -13.11
CA GLU A 88 4.98 21.88 -12.58
C GLU A 88 6.12 22.68 -11.94
N VAL A 89 6.48 22.32 -10.72
CA VAL A 89 7.55 22.92 -9.92
C VAL A 89 8.68 21.92 -9.78
N SER A 90 9.89 22.32 -10.18
CA SER A 90 11.07 21.46 -10.07
C SER A 90 11.48 21.29 -8.60
N PHE A 91 11.61 20.05 -8.17
CA PHE A 91 12.08 19.71 -6.83
C PHE A 91 12.89 18.40 -6.88
N ASN A 92 14.10 18.43 -6.33
CA ASN A 92 14.96 17.25 -6.25
C ASN A 92 15.39 17.03 -4.80
N VAL A 93 15.09 15.84 -4.27
CA VAL A 93 15.39 15.47 -2.89
C VAL A 93 16.89 15.50 -2.58
N LEU A 94 17.73 15.25 -3.59
CA LEU A 94 19.19 15.17 -3.44
C LEU A 94 19.87 16.53 -3.33
N ASP A 95 19.17 17.62 -3.62
CA ASP A 95 19.70 18.99 -3.48
C ASP A 95 19.85 19.41 -1.99
N TYR A 96 19.28 18.62 -1.07
CA TYR A 96 19.20 18.94 0.36
C TYR A 96 19.99 17.93 1.21
N PRO A 97 20.91 18.37 2.08
CA PRO A 97 21.76 17.45 2.86
C PRO A 97 21.01 16.67 3.95
N THR A 98 19.91 17.21 4.46
CA THR A 98 19.11 16.59 5.53
C THR A 98 17.62 16.78 5.30
N TYR A 99 16.80 15.94 5.94
CA TYR A 99 15.34 16.07 5.90
C TYR A 99 14.84 17.43 6.41
N ASP A 100 15.40 17.93 7.52
CA ASP A 100 15.01 19.26 8.04
C ASP A 100 15.33 20.38 7.05
N SER A 101 16.47 20.30 6.35
CA SER A 101 16.82 21.28 5.32
C SER A 101 15.93 21.19 4.09
N LEU A 102 15.44 19.98 3.77
CA LEU A 102 14.48 19.73 2.71
C LEU A 102 13.13 20.34 3.06
N LEU A 103 12.61 20.09 4.26
CA LEU A 103 11.34 20.67 4.72
C LEU A 103 11.39 22.21 4.72
N ALA A 104 12.44 22.79 5.28
CA ALA A 104 12.61 24.24 5.30
C ALA A 104 12.73 24.86 3.89
N ALA A 105 13.18 24.10 2.90
CA ALA A 105 13.20 24.53 1.50
C ALA A 105 11.82 24.36 0.86
N PHE A 106 11.14 23.24 1.12
CA PHE A 106 9.78 22.97 0.64
C PHE A 106 8.82 24.07 1.12
N ASP A 107 8.87 24.46 2.39
CA ASP A 107 8.06 25.57 2.95
C ASP A 107 8.30 26.90 2.21
N LYS A 108 9.56 27.19 1.82
CA LYS A 108 9.89 28.40 1.06
C LYS A 108 9.37 28.35 -0.36
N ILE A 109 9.40 27.17 -0.99
CA ILE A 109 8.85 26.98 -2.33
C ILE A 109 7.33 27.12 -2.27
N GLU A 110 6.67 26.51 -1.28
CA GLU A 110 5.22 26.61 -1.10
C GLU A 110 4.76 28.05 -0.83
N ALA A 111 5.54 28.84 -0.10
CA ALA A 111 5.25 30.26 0.11
C ALA A 111 5.24 31.08 -1.20
N VAL A 112 5.95 30.62 -2.25
CA VAL A 112 5.96 31.24 -3.59
C VAL A 112 4.95 30.55 -4.53
N HIS A 113 4.75 29.25 -4.37
CA HIS A 113 3.92 28.36 -5.17
C HIS A 113 2.86 27.70 -4.27
N PRO A 114 1.78 28.42 -3.91
CA PRO A 114 0.83 27.92 -2.93
C PRO A 114 0.12 26.65 -3.40
N GLY A 115 -0.09 25.72 -2.47
CA GLY A 115 -0.78 24.46 -2.72
C GLY A 115 0.07 23.47 -3.51
N LEU A 116 1.33 23.29 -3.10
CA LEU A 116 2.21 22.27 -3.66
C LEU A 116 1.64 20.88 -3.36
N ASP A 117 1.49 20.08 -4.40
CA ASP A 117 1.02 18.69 -4.27
C ASP A 117 1.63 17.81 -5.36
N PHE A 118 1.92 16.56 -5.00
CA PHE A 118 2.39 15.57 -5.96
C PHE A 118 1.18 14.98 -6.70
N ASP A 119 1.16 15.14 -8.03
CA ASP A 119 0.09 14.63 -8.88
C ASP A 119 0.67 13.78 -10.02
N LYS A 120 -0.17 12.95 -10.64
CA LYS A 120 0.24 12.03 -11.69
C LYS A 120 0.74 12.80 -12.90
N LYS A 121 1.99 12.57 -13.29
CA LYS A 121 2.61 13.13 -14.48
C LYS A 121 2.53 12.16 -15.66
N GLU A 122 2.92 10.91 -15.43
CA GLU A 122 2.93 9.89 -16.46
C GLU A 122 2.57 8.52 -15.87
N ASN A 123 1.77 7.75 -16.61
CA ASN A 123 1.44 6.37 -16.29
C ASN A 123 1.81 5.48 -17.48
N LYS A 124 2.80 4.61 -17.32
CA LYS A 124 3.19 3.63 -18.33
C LYS A 124 2.67 2.26 -17.94
N GLU A 125 1.51 1.90 -18.47
CA GLU A 125 0.89 0.59 -18.26
C GLU A 125 1.71 -0.53 -18.92
N ASP A 126 1.98 -1.60 -18.17
CA ASP A 126 2.78 -2.72 -18.66
C ASP A 126 2.15 -3.35 -19.91
N LEU A 127 0.82 -3.51 -19.93
CA LEU A 127 0.06 -4.01 -21.09
C LEU A 127 0.37 -3.24 -22.38
N LYS A 128 0.70 -1.95 -22.27
CA LYS A 128 0.93 -1.05 -23.40
C LYS A 128 2.40 -0.90 -23.78
N ALA A 129 3.32 -1.30 -22.91
CA ALA A 129 4.74 -0.96 -23.05
C ALA A 129 5.70 -2.14 -22.99
N ILE A 130 5.36 -3.22 -22.26
CA ILE A 130 6.29 -4.33 -22.01
C ILE A 130 6.66 -5.04 -23.32
N LYS A 131 7.94 -5.40 -23.44
CA LYS A 131 8.48 -6.11 -24.61
C LYS A 131 8.54 -7.60 -24.38
N ALA A 132 8.32 -8.35 -25.44
CA ALA A 132 8.34 -9.81 -25.43
C ALA A 132 9.69 -10.34 -24.94
N GLU A 133 10.79 -9.76 -25.42
CA GLU A 133 12.15 -10.13 -25.04
C GLU A 133 12.38 -9.98 -23.53
N PHE A 134 11.93 -8.87 -22.95
CA PHE A 134 12.02 -8.65 -21.51
C PHE A 134 11.21 -9.70 -20.75
N LEU A 135 9.93 -9.88 -21.10
CA LEU A 135 9.05 -10.78 -20.34
C LEU A 135 9.50 -12.26 -20.45
N ILE A 136 9.93 -12.71 -21.63
CA ILE A 136 10.52 -14.04 -21.84
C ILE A 136 11.76 -14.22 -20.96
N LYS A 137 12.68 -13.24 -20.97
CA LYS A 137 13.88 -13.28 -20.14
C LYS A 137 13.55 -13.39 -18.65
N GLN A 138 12.59 -12.61 -18.16
CA GLN A 138 12.17 -12.65 -16.76
C GLN A 138 11.57 -14.01 -16.36
N ILE A 139 10.76 -14.62 -17.24
CA ILE A 139 10.19 -15.96 -17.03
C ILE A 139 11.31 -17.00 -17.00
N ASP A 140 12.21 -17.00 -17.99
CA ASP A 140 13.27 -17.99 -18.09
C ASP A 140 14.20 -18.00 -16.88
N LEU A 141 14.61 -16.82 -16.41
CA LEU A 141 15.47 -16.68 -15.23
C LEU A 141 14.76 -17.07 -13.94
N ALA A 142 13.46 -16.78 -13.81
CA ALA A 142 12.67 -17.23 -12.67
C ALA A 142 12.62 -18.77 -12.62
N PHE A 143 12.41 -19.43 -13.76
CA PHE A 143 12.42 -20.89 -13.86
C PHE A 143 13.80 -21.49 -13.60
N GLN A 144 14.87 -20.88 -14.13
CA GLN A 144 16.23 -21.30 -13.85
C GLN A 144 16.50 -21.32 -12.34
N ALA A 145 16.23 -20.21 -11.67
CA ALA A 145 16.40 -20.12 -10.22
C ALA A 145 15.50 -21.13 -9.48
N TRP A 146 14.26 -21.32 -9.90
CA TRP A 146 13.32 -22.25 -9.26
C TRP A 146 13.79 -23.70 -9.34
N TYR A 147 14.40 -24.11 -10.45
CA TYR A 147 14.93 -25.47 -10.62
C TYR A 147 16.26 -25.70 -9.93
N GLU A 148 17.13 -24.69 -9.90
CA GLU A 148 18.50 -24.84 -9.41
C GLU A 148 18.63 -24.61 -7.91
N LYS A 149 17.81 -23.73 -7.32
CA LYS A 149 17.97 -23.33 -5.92
C LYS A 149 17.38 -24.36 -4.95
N PRO A 150 18.17 -24.86 -3.97
CA PRO A 150 17.75 -25.93 -3.07
C PRO A 150 16.52 -25.61 -2.22
N TRP A 151 16.39 -24.38 -1.71
CA TRP A 151 15.25 -23.92 -0.91
C TRP A 151 13.95 -23.77 -1.71
N ALA A 152 14.02 -23.71 -3.04
CA ALA A 152 12.85 -23.48 -3.89
C ALA A 152 12.09 -24.78 -4.25
N LYS A 153 12.68 -25.96 -3.95
CA LYS A 153 12.12 -27.29 -4.27
C LYS A 153 10.77 -27.58 -3.61
N GLY A 154 10.47 -26.91 -2.49
CA GLY A 154 9.20 -27.06 -1.77
C GLY A 154 8.08 -26.17 -2.29
N LEU A 155 8.35 -25.22 -3.19
CA LEU A 155 7.35 -24.29 -3.68
C LEU A 155 6.38 -24.99 -4.65
N THR A 156 5.09 -24.73 -4.46
CA THR A 156 4.08 -25.07 -5.47
C THR A 156 4.20 -24.13 -6.67
N PHE A 157 3.63 -24.55 -7.81
CA PHE A 157 3.58 -23.68 -8.99
C PHE A 157 2.83 -22.36 -8.73
N ASP A 158 1.76 -22.38 -7.93
CA ASP A 158 1.00 -21.18 -7.57
C ASP A 158 1.82 -20.24 -6.68
N GLN A 159 2.57 -20.79 -5.71
CA GLN A 159 3.50 -20.00 -4.89
C GLN A 159 4.63 -19.40 -5.73
N PHE A 160 5.16 -20.17 -6.69
CA PHE A 160 6.12 -19.66 -7.65
C PHE A 160 5.54 -18.49 -8.48
N CYS A 161 4.34 -18.66 -9.03
CA CYS A 161 3.67 -17.63 -9.83
C CYS A 161 3.40 -16.34 -9.05
N GLU A 162 2.98 -16.46 -7.79
CA GLU A 162 2.59 -15.30 -6.98
C GLU A 162 3.80 -14.60 -6.33
N TYR A 163 4.83 -15.34 -5.91
CA TYR A 163 5.87 -14.82 -5.02
C TYR A 163 7.30 -14.83 -5.59
N VAL A 164 7.53 -15.47 -6.75
CA VAL A 164 8.86 -15.55 -7.39
C VAL A 164 8.85 -14.97 -8.80
N LEU A 165 7.89 -15.39 -9.60
CA LEU A 165 7.73 -15.06 -11.02
C LEU A 165 7.52 -13.56 -11.32
N PRO A 166 6.82 -12.75 -10.49
CA PRO A 166 6.53 -11.37 -10.86
C PRO A 166 7.80 -10.52 -11.04
N TYR A 167 7.88 -9.82 -12.17
CA TYR A 167 9.03 -9.01 -12.58
C TYR A 167 9.09 -7.61 -11.94
N ARG A 168 8.15 -7.30 -11.05
CA ARG A 168 7.97 -5.99 -10.39
C ARG A 168 7.48 -6.15 -8.94
N GLY A 169 7.71 -5.13 -8.12
CA GLY A 169 7.35 -5.06 -6.71
C GLY A 169 6.30 -4.00 -6.36
N SER A 170 6.28 -2.84 -7.02
CA SER A 170 5.40 -1.72 -6.67
C SER A 170 4.90 -0.91 -7.89
N ASN A 171 5.38 0.31 -8.16
CA ASN A 171 5.06 1.14 -9.33
C ASN A 171 6.35 1.71 -9.97
N GLU A 172 7.45 0.97 -9.87
CA GLU A 172 8.78 1.29 -10.37
C GLU A 172 8.90 1.20 -11.92
N PRO A 173 9.94 1.79 -12.54
CA PRO A 173 10.26 1.54 -13.95
C PRO A 173 10.67 0.08 -14.18
N LEU A 174 10.37 -0.44 -15.38
CA LEU A 174 10.81 -1.78 -15.78
C LEU A 174 12.31 -1.80 -16.04
N GLU A 175 13.05 -2.52 -15.20
CA GLU A 175 14.49 -2.71 -15.32
C GLU A 175 14.87 -4.18 -15.19
N ASP A 176 16.02 -4.53 -15.76
CA ASP A 176 16.51 -5.90 -15.73
C ASP A 176 17.37 -6.14 -14.48
N TRP A 177 16.78 -6.81 -13.49
CA TRP A 177 17.40 -7.03 -12.18
C TRP A 177 17.75 -8.51 -11.90
N ARG A 178 17.08 -9.47 -12.57
CA ARG A 178 17.19 -10.90 -12.24
C ARG A 178 18.60 -11.46 -12.45
N ASP A 179 19.20 -11.20 -13.61
CA ASP A 179 20.53 -11.73 -13.95
C ASP A 179 21.59 -11.31 -12.91
N MET A 180 21.62 -10.02 -12.60
CA MET A 180 22.61 -9.43 -11.72
C MET A 180 22.54 -10.05 -10.31
N PHE A 181 21.34 -10.16 -9.74
CA PHE A 181 21.16 -10.74 -8.42
C PHE A 181 21.28 -12.26 -8.38
N TYR A 182 20.86 -12.96 -9.45
CA TYR A 182 21.06 -14.40 -9.55
C TYR A 182 22.56 -14.71 -9.56
N GLU A 183 23.35 -14.03 -10.38
CA GLU A 183 24.81 -14.25 -10.44
C GLU A 183 25.51 -13.83 -9.15
N LYS A 184 25.09 -12.72 -8.52
CA LYS A 184 25.64 -12.26 -7.23
C LYS A 184 25.50 -13.30 -6.11
N TYR A 185 24.40 -14.06 -6.10
CA TYR A 185 24.10 -15.04 -5.03
C TYR A 185 24.08 -16.50 -5.52
N LYS A 186 24.70 -16.79 -6.69
CA LYS A 186 24.67 -18.10 -7.35
C LYS A 186 25.06 -19.27 -6.44
N GLY A 187 26.09 -19.09 -5.60
CA GLY A 187 26.61 -20.11 -4.68
C GLY A 187 26.27 -19.90 -3.20
N LEU A 188 25.20 -19.17 -2.89
CA LEU A 188 24.83 -18.81 -1.52
C LEU A 188 24.64 -20.04 -0.61
N GLU A 189 24.13 -21.14 -1.15
CA GLU A 189 23.87 -22.40 -0.44
C GLU A 189 25.11 -22.99 0.23
N SER A 190 26.31 -22.72 -0.31
CA SER A 190 27.59 -23.16 0.27
C SER A 190 27.94 -22.44 1.58
N LYS A 191 27.30 -21.31 1.87
CA LYS A 191 27.51 -20.49 3.06
C LYS A 191 26.45 -20.74 4.14
N MET A 192 25.45 -21.57 3.85
CA MET A 192 24.31 -21.82 4.73
C MET A 192 24.55 -23.06 5.60
N ALA A 193 24.04 -23.02 6.83
CA ALA A 193 23.96 -24.17 7.71
C ALA A 193 22.95 -25.20 7.20
N ASN A 194 21.79 -24.75 6.69
CA ASN A 194 20.83 -25.60 6.01
C ASN A 194 20.56 -25.06 4.59
N PRO A 195 21.20 -25.63 3.54
CA PRO A 195 21.00 -25.22 2.16
C PRO A 195 19.54 -25.18 1.67
N SER A 196 18.61 -25.85 2.34
CA SER A 196 17.19 -25.86 1.94
C SER A 196 16.31 -24.87 2.73
N ASP A 197 16.87 -24.07 3.65
CA ASP A 197 16.08 -23.10 4.43
C ASP A 197 15.95 -21.76 3.69
N PRO A 198 14.75 -21.39 3.18
CA PRO A 198 14.55 -20.11 2.51
C PRO A 198 14.73 -18.92 3.46
N THR A 199 14.47 -19.09 4.76
CA THR A 199 14.60 -18.02 5.76
C THR A 199 16.07 -17.68 5.97
N GLU A 200 16.93 -18.69 6.05
CA GLU A 200 18.38 -18.50 6.18
C GLU A 200 18.96 -17.84 4.92
N ALA A 201 18.55 -18.27 3.72
CA ALA A 201 18.99 -17.66 2.46
C ALA A 201 18.59 -16.17 2.41
N ALA A 202 17.34 -15.87 2.78
CA ALA A 202 16.84 -14.50 2.85
C ALA A 202 17.60 -13.65 3.87
N LYS A 203 17.97 -14.19 5.03
CA LYS A 203 18.82 -13.49 6.02
C LYS A 203 20.17 -13.10 5.45
N LEU A 204 20.83 -14.03 4.75
CA LEU A 204 22.14 -13.75 4.15
C LEU A 204 22.05 -12.72 3.02
N ILE A 205 21.05 -12.82 2.16
CA ILE A 205 20.79 -11.82 1.11
C ILE A 205 20.50 -10.46 1.72
N ASN A 206 19.60 -10.39 2.71
CA ASN A 206 19.23 -9.12 3.34
C ASN A 206 20.40 -8.49 4.10
N ASN A 207 21.26 -9.29 4.74
CA ASN A 207 22.48 -8.79 5.37
C ASN A 207 23.45 -8.17 4.35
N ASP A 208 23.53 -8.69 3.13
CA ASP A 208 24.30 -8.07 2.06
C ASP A 208 23.64 -6.77 1.59
N VAL A 209 22.31 -6.75 1.38
CA VAL A 209 21.54 -5.54 1.03
C VAL A 209 21.79 -4.40 2.02
N LYS A 210 21.77 -4.69 3.34
CA LYS A 210 22.06 -3.73 4.42
C LYS A 210 23.41 -3.02 4.29
N THR A 211 24.36 -3.58 3.55
CA THR A 211 25.70 -2.98 3.41
C THR A 211 25.76 -1.84 2.41
N TYR A 212 24.77 -1.73 1.52
CA TYR A 212 24.78 -0.76 0.43
C TYR A 212 23.45 -0.06 0.20
N PHE A 213 22.38 -0.35 0.94
CA PHE A 213 21.13 0.39 0.82
C PHE A 213 20.59 0.72 2.21
N THR A 214 20.01 1.90 2.39
CA THR A 214 19.43 2.29 3.68
C THR A 214 18.26 3.27 3.51
N PHE A 215 17.46 3.38 4.56
CA PHE A 215 16.32 4.29 4.60
C PHE A 215 16.77 5.75 4.62
N ASP A 216 16.11 6.61 3.84
CA ASP A 216 16.26 8.05 3.96
C ASP A 216 14.89 8.77 3.85
N PRO A 217 14.46 9.50 4.89
CA PRO A 217 13.15 10.14 4.89
C PRO A 217 13.00 11.26 3.84
N ARG A 218 14.10 11.77 3.25
CA ARG A 218 14.02 12.71 2.13
C ARG A 218 13.28 12.11 0.93
N PHE A 219 13.34 10.79 0.76
CA PHE A 219 12.70 10.08 -0.35
C PHE A 219 11.18 10.00 -0.23
N TYR A 220 10.58 10.45 0.89
CA TYR A 220 9.14 10.72 0.90
C TYR A 220 8.72 11.81 -0.11
N TYR A 221 9.65 12.70 -0.48
CA TYR A 221 9.47 13.72 -1.50
C TYR A 221 10.06 13.30 -2.86
N HIS A 222 10.40 12.02 -3.04
CA HIS A 222 10.83 11.48 -4.33
C HIS A 222 9.59 11.20 -5.20
N PRO A 223 9.59 11.62 -6.48
CA PRO A 223 8.39 11.59 -7.33
C PRO A 223 7.94 10.21 -7.79
N THR A 224 8.67 9.15 -7.49
CA THR A 224 8.33 7.79 -7.94
C THR A 224 9.00 6.74 -7.08
N ASP A 225 8.56 5.49 -7.21
CA ASP A 225 9.33 4.35 -6.72
C ASP A 225 10.57 4.19 -7.61
N GLU A 226 11.72 4.04 -6.99
CA GLU A 226 13.00 4.04 -7.70
C GLU A 226 13.14 2.83 -8.62
N GLY A 227 13.90 3.00 -9.70
CA GLY A 227 14.45 1.88 -10.46
C GLY A 227 15.65 1.27 -9.74
N LEU A 228 16.03 0.03 -10.10
CA LEU A 228 17.23 -0.60 -9.55
C LEU A 228 18.50 0.22 -9.83
N GLY A 229 18.62 0.80 -11.02
CA GLY A 229 19.77 1.62 -11.40
C GLY A 229 19.94 2.85 -10.50
N GLU A 230 18.83 3.46 -10.11
CA GLU A 230 18.80 4.59 -9.17
C GLU A 230 19.17 4.14 -7.76
N MET A 231 18.54 3.07 -7.25
CA MET A 231 18.84 2.51 -5.92
C MET A 231 20.33 2.14 -5.77
N LEU A 232 20.95 1.56 -6.80
CA LEU A 232 22.38 1.20 -6.80
C LEU A 232 23.31 2.41 -6.93
N SER A 233 22.83 3.53 -7.44
CA SER A 233 23.60 4.77 -7.52
C SER A 233 23.50 5.58 -6.23
N LEU A 234 22.30 5.67 -5.67
CA LEU A 234 21.99 6.54 -4.54
C LEU A 234 22.22 5.86 -3.19
N HIS A 235 22.03 4.54 -3.10
CA HIS A 235 22.13 3.75 -1.87
C HIS A 235 21.12 4.16 -0.78
N LEU A 236 20.07 4.91 -1.15
CA LEU A 236 19.08 5.51 -0.27
C LEU A 236 17.69 5.35 -0.89
N GLY A 237 16.65 5.24 -0.07
CA GLY A 237 15.26 5.22 -0.53
C GLY A 237 14.24 5.19 0.61
N ARG A 238 12.94 5.15 0.28
CA ARG A 238 11.84 5.00 1.26
C ARG A 238 11.47 3.53 1.46
N CYS A 239 10.44 3.26 2.27
CA CYS A 239 10.09 1.89 2.64
C CYS A 239 9.69 1.03 1.42
N GLU A 240 9.02 1.60 0.42
CA GLU A 240 8.73 0.92 -0.86
C GLU A 240 10.02 0.46 -1.56
N ASP A 241 11.02 1.34 -1.69
CA ASP A 241 12.30 1.05 -2.36
C ASP A 241 13.10 -0.01 -1.60
N MET A 242 13.10 0.06 -0.27
CA MET A 242 13.68 -0.96 0.60
C MET A 242 13.02 -2.33 0.39
N THR A 243 11.70 -2.37 0.22
CA THR A 243 11.02 -3.63 -0.09
C THR A 243 11.38 -4.13 -1.49
N ASN A 244 11.48 -3.25 -2.47
CA ASN A 244 11.79 -3.59 -3.86
C ASN A 244 13.20 -4.14 -4.03
N ILE A 245 14.23 -3.50 -3.48
CA ILE A 245 15.62 -3.98 -3.59
C ILE A 245 15.77 -5.39 -2.99
N ALA A 246 15.12 -5.65 -1.86
CA ALA A 246 15.11 -6.98 -1.25
C ALA A 246 14.31 -7.98 -2.10
N ILE A 247 13.17 -7.59 -2.66
CA ILE A 247 12.38 -8.41 -3.58
C ILE A 247 13.19 -8.80 -4.81
N TYR A 248 13.90 -7.87 -5.45
CA TYR A 248 14.71 -8.15 -6.62
C TYR A 248 15.80 -9.18 -6.30
N ALA A 249 16.55 -8.95 -5.22
CA ALA A 249 17.61 -9.83 -4.77
C ALA A 249 17.11 -11.25 -4.47
N MET A 250 15.98 -11.36 -3.79
CA MET A 250 15.41 -12.62 -3.32
C MET A 250 14.67 -13.38 -4.43
N ARG A 251 13.82 -12.72 -5.23
CA ARG A 251 13.09 -13.37 -6.34
C ARG A 251 14.02 -13.82 -7.46
N ALA A 252 15.13 -13.12 -7.69
CA ALA A 252 16.18 -13.57 -8.61
C ALA A 252 16.78 -14.92 -8.18
N ASN A 253 16.70 -15.24 -6.89
CA ASN A 253 17.20 -16.47 -6.30
C ASN A 253 16.06 -17.41 -5.84
N ALA A 254 14.88 -17.29 -6.44
CA ALA A 254 13.71 -18.14 -6.20
C ALA A 254 13.25 -18.25 -4.73
N LEU A 255 13.46 -17.18 -3.95
CA LEU A 255 12.80 -17.01 -2.67
C LEU A 255 11.41 -16.41 -2.89
N ALA A 256 10.40 -17.05 -2.33
CA ALA A 256 9.01 -16.62 -2.42
C ALA A 256 8.76 -15.42 -1.48
N VAL A 257 8.85 -14.21 -2.03
CA VAL A 257 8.74 -12.95 -1.30
C VAL A 257 7.78 -11.96 -1.96
N THR A 258 7.10 -11.15 -1.17
CA THR A 258 6.30 -10.00 -1.60
C THR A 258 6.38 -8.87 -0.56
N SER A 259 5.58 -7.81 -0.73
CA SER A 259 5.40 -6.77 0.27
C SER A 259 4.02 -6.86 0.92
N ASP A 260 4.01 -6.72 2.24
CA ASP A 260 2.82 -6.41 3.02
C ASP A 260 2.87 -4.91 3.38
N TYR A 261 1.71 -4.30 3.60
CA TYR A 261 1.62 -2.88 3.91
C TYR A 261 0.38 -2.56 4.73
N THR A 262 0.45 -1.45 5.48
CA THR A 262 -0.72 -0.76 6.00
C THR A 262 -0.91 0.54 5.22
N PRO A 263 -2.09 0.79 4.63
CA PRO A 263 -2.38 2.05 3.95
C PRO A 263 -2.28 3.24 4.92
N PHE A 264 -2.71 3.04 6.17
CA PHE A 264 -2.72 4.05 7.21
C PHE A 264 -2.46 3.39 8.57
N TRP A 265 -1.51 3.91 9.34
CA TRP A 265 -1.40 3.56 10.76
C TRP A 265 -2.63 4.04 11.52
N ALA A 266 -3.06 3.26 12.51
CA ALA A 266 -4.26 3.60 13.29
C ALA A 266 -4.01 4.55 14.48
N ASN A 267 -2.74 4.80 14.80
CA ASN A 267 -2.29 5.56 15.97
C ASN A 267 -1.14 6.54 15.65
N SER A 268 -0.87 6.76 14.37
CA SER A 268 0.21 7.61 13.85
C SER A 268 -0.20 8.07 12.45
N GLY A 269 0.42 9.15 11.99
CA GLY A 269 0.41 9.53 10.58
C GLY A 269 1.15 8.54 9.68
N ASN A 270 1.02 8.72 8.37
CA ASN A 270 1.68 7.98 7.29
C ASN A 270 1.19 6.53 7.07
N ASN A 271 1.65 5.93 5.97
CA ASN A 271 1.53 4.52 5.62
C ASN A 271 2.78 3.73 6.08
N HIS A 272 2.84 2.43 5.74
CA HIS A 272 4.10 1.68 5.79
C HIS A 272 4.07 0.41 4.95
N ALA A 273 5.20 0.04 4.34
CA ALA A 273 5.42 -1.19 3.61
C ALA A 273 6.62 -1.97 4.15
N TRP A 274 6.52 -3.29 4.17
CA TRP A 274 7.59 -4.21 4.58
C TRP A 274 7.52 -5.50 3.78
N ASN A 275 8.55 -6.34 3.88
CA ASN A 275 8.60 -7.59 3.13
C ASN A 275 7.96 -8.76 3.89
N ALA A 276 7.41 -9.69 3.12
CA ALA A 276 6.80 -10.93 3.59
C ALA A 276 7.38 -12.10 2.80
N ILE A 277 8.07 -13.04 3.47
CA ILE A 277 8.65 -14.24 2.86
C ILE A 277 7.94 -15.51 3.31
N LEU A 278 7.70 -16.45 2.39
CA LEU A 278 7.26 -17.80 2.75
C LEU A 278 8.43 -18.63 3.27
N ASN A 279 8.28 -19.18 4.47
CA ASN A 279 9.21 -20.16 5.01
C ASN A 279 8.98 -21.56 4.41
N ALA A 280 9.81 -22.53 4.80
CA ALA A 280 9.70 -23.92 4.31
C ALA A 280 8.36 -24.61 4.62
N SER A 281 7.59 -24.13 5.61
CA SER A 281 6.25 -24.66 5.93
C SER A 281 5.12 -23.90 5.20
N GLY A 282 5.45 -22.93 4.34
CA GLY A 282 4.48 -22.05 3.67
C GLY A 282 3.89 -20.96 4.57
N LYS A 283 4.42 -20.75 5.78
CA LYS A 283 4.02 -19.65 6.66
C LYS A 283 4.78 -18.38 6.27
N VAL A 284 4.10 -17.24 6.31
CA VAL A 284 4.71 -15.94 6.08
C VAL A 284 5.51 -15.49 7.30
N VAL A 285 6.69 -14.97 7.04
CA VAL A 285 7.58 -14.36 8.03
C VAL A 285 7.86 -12.92 7.59
N PRO A 286 7.52 -11.90 8.41
CA PRO A 286 7.79 -10.51 8.08
C PRO A 286 9.27 -10.16 8.27
N PHE A 287 9.74 -9.21 7.47
CA PHE A 287 11.05 -8.59 7.59
C PHE A 287 11.08 -7.21 6.90
N MET A 288 12.18 -6.48 7.06
CA MET A 288 12.38 -5.23 6.34
C MET A 288 13.67 -5.30 5.54
N GLY A 289 13.53 -5.23 4.21
CA GLY A 289 14.66 -5.11 3.29
C GLY A 289 15.62 -4.02 3.75
N ALA A 290 16.93 -4.27 3.67
CA ALA A 290 17.96 -3.31 4.08
C ALA A 290 17.95 -2.89 5.57
N GLU A 291 17.17 -3.53 6.45
CA GLU A 291 17.09 -3.16 7.87
C GLU A 291 17.04 -4.37 8.81
N ALA A 292 15.96 -5.14 8.77
CA ALA A 292 15.67 -6.20 9.73
C ALA A 292 15.43 -7.54 9.04
N ASN A 293 15.98 -8.61 9.59
CA ASN A 293 15.90 -9.93 8.98
C ASN A 293 14.56 -10.64 9.23
N PRO A 294 14.23 -11.67 8.43
CA PRO A 294 13.09 -12.56 8.69
C PRO A 294 13.01 -13.04 10.13
N GLY A 295 11.89 -12.67 10.79
CA GLY A 295 11.59 -13.03 12.18
C GLY A 295 12.18 -12.08 13.23
N GLU A 296 12.93 -11.05 12.81
CA GLU A 296 13.51 -10.04 13.71
C GLU A 296 12.78 -8.69 13.61
N TYR A 297 11.96 -8.50 12.57
CA TYR A 297 11.24 -7.26 12.35
C TYR A 297 10.01 -7.13 13.24
N LYS A 298 9.80 -5.92 13.77
CA LYS A 298 8.71 -5.58 14.70
C LYS A 298 7.93 -4.39 14.18
N LEU A 299 6.61 -4.53 14.15
CA LEU A 299 5.68 -3.45 13.85
C LEU A 299 5.22 -2.84 15.18
N TRP A 300 5.53 -1.56 15.38
CA TRP A 300 5.32 -0.88 16.67
C TRP A 300 4.01 -0.08 16.72
N ASN A 301 3.48 0.30 15.54
CA ASN A 301 2.24 1.02 15.40
C ASN A 301 1.03 0.08 15.36
N LYS A 302 -0.14 0.62 15.70
CA LYS A 302 -1.39 -0.12 15.71
C LYS A 302 -1.86 -0.39 14.28
N LEU A 303 -2.14 -1.66 14.02
CA LEU A 303 -2.63 -2.14 12.74
C LEU A 303 -4.15 -2.29 12.78
N ALA A 304 -4.86 -1.38 12.13
CA ALA A 304 -6.27 -1.61 11.81
C ALA A 304 -6.41 -2.68 10.73
N LYS A 305 -5.52 -2.61 9.74
CA LYS A 305 -5.44 -3.52 8.60
C LYS A 305 -4.01 -3.75 8.14
N VAL A 306 -3.76 -4.94 7.60
CA VAL A 306 -2.58 -5.26 6.80
C VAL A 306 -3.03 -5.89 5.50
N TYR A 307 -2.49 -5.41 4.40
CA TYR A 307 -2.73 -5.96 3.08
C TYR A 307 -1.44 -6.49 2.48
N ARG A 308 -1.53 -7.64 1.80
CA ARG A 308 -0.43 -8.23 1.05
C ARG A 308 -0.59 -7.89 -0.43
N LYS A 309 0.45 -7.34 -1.04
CA LYS A 309 0.49 -7.15 -2.49
C LYS A 309 0.53 -8.51 -3.19
N THR A 310 -0.38 -8.67 -4.15
CA THR A 310 -0.40 -9.81 -5.08
C THR A 310 -0.07 -9.31 -6.47
N TYR A 311 0.48 -10.18 -7.32
CA TYR A 311 0.50 -9.92 -8.75
C TYR A 311 -0.87 -10.22 -9.36
N SER A 312 -1.51 -11.31 -8.91
CA SER A 312 -2.84 -11.71 -9.38
C SER A 312 -3.93 -10.74 -8.96
N GLN A 313 -4.94 -10.56 -9.82
CA GLN A 313 -6.10 -9.76 -9.49
C GLN A 313 -7.03 -10.49 -8.52
N GLN A 314 -7.43 -9.79 -7.47
CA GLN A 314 -8.34 -10.30 -6.45
C GLN A 314 -9.76 -9.83 -6.75
N LYS A 315 -10.56 -10.67 -7.40
CA LYS A 315 -11.95 -10.32 -7.82
C LYS A 315 -12.88 -10.01 -6.64
N GLY A 316 -12.48 -10.36 -5.41
CA GLY A 316 -13.16 -9.96 -4.18
C GLY A 316 -12.94 -8.50 -3.77
N ASN A 317 -11.96 -7.80 -4.34
CA ASN A 317 -11.65 -6.42 -3.98
C ASN A 317 -12.76 -5.45 -4.40
N LEU A 318 -12.85 -4.33 -3.67
CA LEU A 318 -13.92 -3.34 -3.82
C LEU A 318 -14.07 -2.90 -5.28
N ILE A 319 -12.96 -2.66 -5.99
CA ILE A 319 -13.00 -2.16 -7.37
C ILE A 319 -13.78 -3.06 -8.34
N PHE A 320 -13.87 -4.36 -8.07
CA PHE A 320 -14.61 -5.34 -8.88
C PHE A 320 -16.05 -5.55 -8.44
N GLN A 321 -16.46 -4.95 -7.31
CA GLN A 321 -17.79 -5.15 -6.75
C GLN A 321 -18.84 -4.31 -7.48
N ASP A 322 -20.04 -4.87 -7.64
CA ASP A 322 -21.22 -4.12 -8.09
C ASP A 322 -21.83 -3.27 -6.98
N ARG A 323 -22.64 -2.27 -7.37
CA ARG A 323 -23.37 -1.34 -6.48
C ARG A 323 -22.48 -0.58 -5.50
N LYS A 324 -21.21 -0.37 -5.87
CA LYS A 324 -20.28 0.53 -5.19
C LYS A 324 -20.38 1.96 -5.73
N GLN A 325 -19.82 2.91 -5.00
CA GLN A 325 -19.63 4.28 -5.48
C GLN A 325 -18.80 4.29 -6.79
N LYS A 326 -19.11 5.22 -7.70
CA LYS A 326 -18.36 5.39 -8.96
C LYS A 326 -16.87 5.65 -8.73
N LYS A 327 -16.57 6.46 -7.71
CA LYS A 327 -15.22 6.66 -7.18
C LYS A 327 -15.18 6.07 -5.78
N VAL A 328 -14.08 5.41 -5.45
CA VAL A 328 -13.83 4.81 -4.14
C VAL A 328 -12.52 5.37 -3.58
N PRO A 329 -12.26 5.28 -2.27
CA PRO A 329 -11.00 5.72 -1.70
C PRO A 329 -9.79 5.13 -2.43
N GLY A 330 -8.75 5.93 -2.63
CA GLY A 330 -7.69 5.67 -3.62
C GLY A 330 -7.08 4.27 -3.54
N TRP A 331 -6.58 3.87 -2.37
CA TRP A 331 -5.93 2.56 -2.23
C TRP A 331 -6.93 1.38 -2.29
N LEU A 332 -8.19 1.57 -1.90
CA LEU A 332 -9.27 0.58 -2.02
C LEU A 332 -9.69 0.33 -3.47
N ALA A 333 -9.29 1.19 -4.40
CA ALA A 333 -9.42 0.94 -5.84
C ALA A 333 -8.41 -0.10 -6.37
N GLY A 334 -7.48 -0.58 -5.52
CA GLY A 334 -6.48 -1.57 -5.87
C GLY A 334 -7.07 -2.91 -6.33
N LYS A 335 -6.50 -3.47 -7.39
CA LYS A 335 -6.94 -4.74 -8.00
C LYS A 335 -6.23 -5.97 -7.42
N SER A 336 -5.05 -5.79 -6.83
CA SER A 336 -4.12 -6.90 -6.57
C SER A 336 -3.57 -6.82 -5.14
N TYR A 337 -4.46 -7.02 -4.17
CA TYR A 337 -4.11 -7.16 -2.77
C TYR A 337 -5.08 -8.09 -2.04
N ILE A 338 -4.60 -8.79 -1.01
CA ILE A 338 -5.44 -9.58 -0.08
C ILE A 338 -5.29 -9.03 1.34
N ASP A 339 -6.34 -9.20 2.16
CA ASP A 339 -6.29 -8.88 3.59
C ASP A 339 -5.56 -10.00 4.35
N VAL A 340 -4.50 -9.63 5.07
CA VAL A 340 -3.69 -10.55 5.88
C VAL A 340 -3.56 -10.05 7.32
N THR A 341 -4.48 -9.19 7.77
CA THR A 341 -4.43 -8.55 9.10
C THR A 341 -4.29 -9.59 10.22
N SER A 342 -4.96 -10.74 10.09
CA SER A 342 -4.91 -11.85 11.06
C SER A 342 -3.55 -12.55 11.16
N ASP A 343 -2.65 -12.35 10.19
CA ASP A 343 -1.27 -12.85 10.26
C ASP A 343 -0.44 -12.05 11.29
N TYR A 344 -0.88 -10.83 11.64
CA TYR A 344 -0.12 -9.87 12.44
C TYR A 344 -0.75 -9.55 13.79
N VAL A 345 -2.08 -9.44 13.84
CA VAL A 345 -2.82 -9.05 15.05
C VAL A 345 -4.10 -9.85 15.20
N ASN A 346 -4.66 -9.88 16.41
CA ASN A 346 -6.00 -10.40 16.60
C ASN A 346 -7.02 -9.49 15.89
N THR A 347 -7.94 -10.10 15.17
CA THR A 347 -8.96 -9.40 14.38
C THR A 347 -10.37 -9.75 14.80
N CYS A 348 -11.31 -8.83 14.59
CA CYS A 348 -12.73 -9.08 14.81
C CYS A 348 -13.62 -8.43 13.76
N ASP A 349 -14.77 -9.05 13.52
CA ASP A 349 -15.80 -8.47 12.66
C ASP A 349 -16.58 -7.42 13.45
N VAL A 350 -16.68 -6.22 12.87
CA VAL A 350 -17.27 -5.06 13.53
C VAL A 350 -18.60 -4.74 12.88
N ALA A 351 -19.70 -5.05 13.57
CA ALA A 351 -21.05 -4.74 13.13
C ALA A 351 -21.51 -3.41 13.73
N VAL A 352 -21.95 -2.47 12.89
CA VAL A 352 -22.48 -1.17 13.31
C VAL A 352 -23.80 -0.86 12.62
N THR A 353 -24.65 -0.13 13.33
CA THR A 353 -25.81 0.56 12.75
C THR A 353 -25.38 1.96 12.36
N LEU A 354 -25.69 2.36 11.13
CA LEU A 354 -25.43 3.71 10.63
C LEU A 354 -26.52 4.66 11.13
N ASP A 355 -26.12 5.87 11.50
CA ASP A 355 -27.04 6.91 11.98
C ASP A 355 -27.67 7.68 10.80
N GLU A 356 -26.95 7.73 9.68
CA GLU A 356 -27.35 8.45 8.47
C GLU A 356 -28.01 7.52 7.43
N PRO A 357 -28.99 8.01 6.66
CA PRO A 357 -29.65 7.21 5.62
C PRO A 357 -28.65 6.80 4.54
N THR A 358 -28.81 5.59 4.02
CA THR A 358 -27.97 5.08 2.93
C THR A 358 -28.21 5.87 1.64
N PRO A 359 -27.17 6.38 0.97
CA PRO A 359 -27.31 7.01 -0.34
C PRO A 359 -27.96 6.09 -1.38
N ASP A 360 -28.83 6.63 -2.23
CA ASP A 360 -29.48 5.86 -3.28
C ASP A 360 -28.45 5.22 -4.22
N SER A 361 -28.74 3.99 -4.69
CA SER A 361 -27.95 3.21 -5.67
C SER A 361 -26.61 2.64 -5.20
N VAL A 362 -26.19 2.90 -3.96
CA VAL A 362 -24.95 2.37 -3.39
C VAL A 362 -25.20 1.62 -2.09
N ASP A 363 -24.56 0.47 -1.92
CA ASP A 363 -24.69 -0.34 -0.71
C ASP A 363 -23.36 -0.54 0.01
N ILE A 364 -22.42 0.42 -0.09
CA ILE A 364 -21.09 0.33 0.51
C ILE A 364 -20.91 1.43 1.55
N ALA A 365 -20.56 1.03 2.76
CA ALA A 365 -20.00 1.92 3.79
C ALA A 365 -18.52 1.59 4.01
N TYR A 366 -17.81 2.55 4.59
CA TYR A 366 -16.41 2.47 4.94
C TYR A 366 -16.24 2.57 6.44
N ILE A 367 -15.17 1.98 6.96
CA ILE A 367 -14.68 2.23 8.31
C ILE A 367 -13.31 2.88 8.20
N CYS A 368 -13.11 3.94 8.98
CA CYS A 368 -11.95 4.81 8.89
C CYS A 368 -11.09 4.77 10.15
N VAL A 369 -9.78 4.99 9.99
CA VAL A 369 -8.85 5.33 11.08
C VAL A 369 -8.46 6.80 10.99
N PHE A 370 -8.01 7.37 12.10
CA PHE A 370 -7.50 8.75 12.11
C PHE A 370 -6.01 8.76 11.81
N ASN A 371 -5.62 9.38 10.70
CA ASN A 371 -4.26 9.38 10.15
C ASN A 371 -4.01 10.71 9.42
N ASP A 372 -2.85 11.32 9.64
CA ASP A 372 -2.46 12.63 9.07
C ASP A 372 -3.52 13.73 9.26
N GLY A 373 -4.12 13.76 10.44
CA GLY A 373 -5.12 14.77 10.82
C GLY A 373 -6.50 14.58 10.19
N GLU A 374 -6.71 13.49 9.44
CA GLU A 374 -7.96 13.19 8.73
C GLU A 374 -8.48 11.78 9.03
N TRP A 375 -9.76 11.55 8.80
CA TRP A 375 -10.33 10.21 8.81
C TRP A 375 -10.11 9.56 7.45
N GLN A 376 -9.35 8.46 7.43
CA GLN A 376 -8.98 7.74 6.22
C GLN A 376 -9.67 6.38 6.18
N ALA A 377 -10.38 6.08 5.09
CA ALA A 377 -11.03 4.77 4.92
C ALA A 377 -10.00 3.65 4.87
N ILE A 378 -10.15 2.65 5.74
CA ILE A 378 -9.23 1.52 5.87
C ILE A 378 -9.87 0.18 5.51
N GLN A 379 -11.20 0.07 5.53
CA GLN A 379 -11.93 -1.12 5.11
C GLN A 379 -13.35 -0.74 4.66
N TRP A 380 -14.01 -1.64 3.95
CA TRP A 380 -15.39 -1.46 3.48
C TRP A 380 -16.30 -2.63 3.88
N GLY A 381 -17.60 -2.41 3.83
CA GLY A 381 -18.62 -3.43 4.08
C GLY A 381 -19.92 -3.08 3.36
N ARG A 382 -20.76 -4.10 3.11
CA ARG A 382 -22.06 -3.90 2.48
C ARG A 382 -23.13 -3.51 3.50
N ILE A 383 -23.93 -2.53 3.13
CA ILE A 383 -25.04 -2.02 3.92
C ILE A 383 -26.27 -2.88 3.66
N LYS A 384 -26.92 -3.31 4.74
CA LYS A 384 -28.20 -4.01 4.73
C LYS A 384 -29.05 -3.50 5.88
N ASP A 385 -30.24 -2.98 5.58
CA ASP A 385 -31.19 -2.47 6.59
C ASP A 385 -30.54 -1.46 7.57
N GLY A 386 -29.72 -0.54 7.04
CA GLY A 386 -28.98 0.46 7.82
C GLY A 386 -27.82 -0.09 8.66
N GLN A 387 -27.47 -1.37 8.49
CA GLN A 387 -26.37 -2.01 9.21
C GLN A 387 -25.26 -2.45 8.26
N VAL A 388 -24.03 -2.46 8.75
CA VAL A 388 -22.85 -2.92 8.01
C VAL A 388 -21.93 -3.69 8.94
N THR A 389 -21.31 -4.75 8.42
CA THR A 389 -20.23 -5.47 9.09
C THR A 389 -18.92 -5.25 8.35
N PHE A 390 -17.91 -4.76 9.06
CA PHE A 390 -16.54 -4.64 8.57
C PHE A 390 -15.73 -5.85 9.04
N ALA A 391 -15.28 -6.67 8.10
CA ALA A 391 -14.61 -7.92 8.43
C ALA A 391 -13.17 -7.70 8.91
N GLY A 392 -12.73 -8.47 9.90
CA GLY A 392 -11.32 -8.64 10.27
C GLY A 392 -10.57 -7.38 10.74
N MET A 393 -11.20 -6.53 11.56
CA MET A 393 -10.61 -5.28 12.05
C MET A 393 -9.65 -5.51 13.23
N GLY A 394 -8.52 -4.83 13.25
CA GLY A 394 -7.62 -4.77 14.41
C GLY A 394 -8.26 -4.07 15.61
N ALA A 395 -7.93 -4.52 16.81
CA ALA A 395 -8.48 -4.01 18.07
C ALA A 395 -7.58 -2.94 18.72
N ASP A 396 -8.07 -2.35 19.82
CA ASP A 396 -7.46 -1.23 20.56
C ASP A 396 -7.38 0.08 19.74
N ILE A 397 -8.39 0.34 18.90
CA ILE A 397 -8.36 1.41 17.89
C ILE A 397 -9.65 2.22 17.91
N ALA A 398 -9.54 3.53 17.66
CA ALA A 398 -10.68 4.40 17.38
C ALA A 398 -11.06 4.30 15.89
N TYR A 399 -12.34 4.06 15.63
CA TYR A 399 -12.89 3.95 14.28
C TYR A 399 -14.04 4.91 14.05
N LEU A 400 -14.22 5.32 12.78
CA LEU A 400 -15.38 6.09 12.32
C LEU A 400 -16.04 5.39 11.13
N PRO A 401 -17.33 5.00 11.22
CA PRO A 401 -18.09 4.56 10.06
C PRO A 401 -18.44 5.77 9.17
N ALA A 402 -18.28 5.61 7.87
CA ALA A 402 -18.42 6.70 6.91
C ALA A 402 -18.95 6.26 5.54
N PHE A 403 -19.49 7.22 4.81
CA PHE A 403 -19.66 7.16 3.36
C PHE A 403 -18.49 7.82 2.65
N TYR A 404 -18.42 7.61 1.33
CA TYR A 404 -17.48 8.30 0.45
C TYR A 404 -18.26 9.06 -0.62
N GLU A 405 -18.32 10.37 -0.50
CA GLU A 405 -19.12 11.24 -1.34
C GLU A 405 -18.29 12.41 -1.85
N ASN A 406 -18.39 12.71 -3.15
CA ASN A 406 -17.65 13.81 -3.78
C ASN A 406 -16.14 13.80 -3.45
N ASP A 407 -15.54 12.60 -3.49
CA ASP A 407 -14.14 12.34 -3.16
C ASP A 407 -13.75 12.60 -1.69
N LYS A 408 -14.73 12.67 -0.78
CA LYS A 408 -14.51 12.95 0.64
C LYS A 408 -15.16 11.90 1.54
N ILE A 409 -14.55 11.72 2.71
CA ILE A 409 -15.11 10.92 3.79
C ILE A 409 -16.21 11.73 4.48
N VAL A 410 -17.41 11.17 4.52
CA VAL A 410 -18.58 11.76 5.18
C VAL A 410 -18.99 10.84 6.33
N PRO A 411 -18.95 11.28 7.59
CA PRO A 411 -19.35 10.46 8.73
C PRO A 411 -20.76 9.89 8.56
N ALA A 412 -20.91 8.58 8.77
CA ALA A 412 -22.20 7.86 8.70
C ALA A 412 -22.68 7.38 10.08
N GLY A 413 -21.94 7.75 11.13
CA GLY A 413 -22.27 7.53 12.53
C GLY A 413 -21.21 8.10 13.46
N ALA A 414 -21.42 7.96 14.77
CA ALA A 414 -20.44 8.40 15.77
C ALA A 414 -19.17 7.53 15.79
N PRO A 415 -17.99 8.10 16.09
CA PRO A 415 -16.79 7.32 16.31
C PRO A 415 -16.93 6.47 17.57
N PHE A 416 -16.23 5.35 17.58
CA PHE A 416 -16.22 4.38 18.68
C PHE A 416 -14.84 3.78 18.87
N ILE A 417 -14.60 3.19 20.05
CA ILE A 417 -13.37 2.44 20.32
C ILE A 417 -13.67 0.95 20.20
N LEU A 418 -12.87 0.23 19.41
CA LEU A 418 -12.87 -1.23 19.41
C LEU A 418 -11.85 -1.71 20.44
N SER A 419 -12.30 -2.29 21.54
CA SER A 419 -11.41 -2.76 22.61
C SER A 419 -10.69 -4.06 22.25
N THR A 420 -9.63 -4.39 22.99
CA THR A 420 -8.82 -5.61 22.84
C THR A 420 -9.62 -6.91 22.95
N ASP A 421 -10.76 -6.89 23.65
CA ASP A 421 -11.71 -8.02 23.75
C ASP A 421 -12.82 -7.97 22.68
N CYS A 422 -12.60 -7.21 21.60
CA CYS A 422 -13.46 -7.12 20.42
C CYS A 422 -14.85 -6.55 20.71
N LYS A 423 -14.97 -5.66 21.70
CA LYS A 423 -16.22 -4.97 22.02
C LYS A 423 -16.19 -3.53 21.50
N ILE A 424 -17.32 -3.11 20.95
CA ILE A 424 -17.54 -1.72 20.58
C ILE A 424 -17.85 -0.94 21.86
N GLN A 425 -16.95 -0.04 22.24
CA GLN A 425 -17.16 0.96 23.27
C GLN A 425 -17.65 2.23 22.59
N LYS A 426 -18.97 2.47 22.71
CA LYS A 426 -19.56 3.73 22.24
C LYS A 426 -19.08 4.87 23.14
N LEU A 427 -18.73 5.98 22.52
CA LEU A 427 -18.52 7.22 23.24
C LEU A 427 -19.86 7.68 23.82
N SER A 428 -19.87 8.12 25.07
CA SER A 428 -21.09 8.53 25.79
C SER A 428 -21.03 10.01 26.15
N PRO A 429 -21.27 10.92 25.18
CA PRO A 429 -21.33 12.34 25.45
C PRO A 429 -22.38 12.65 26.53
N ALA A 430 -21.97 13.37 27.57
CA ALA A 430 -22.91 13.88 28.56
C ALA A 430 -23.25 15.33 28.23
N GLU A 431 -24.42 15.55 27.65
CA GLU A 431 -24.89 16.89 27.31
C GLU A 431 -24.91 17.76 28.58
N ASN A 432 -24.21 18.91 28.54
CA ASN A 432 -24.06 19.89 29.63
C ASN A 432 -23.18 19.47 30.82
N GLN A 433 -22.38 18.39 30.71
CA GLN A 433 -21.31 18.12 31.67
C GLN A 433 -19.96 18.55 31.11
N THR A 434 -19.24 19.35 31.89
CA THR A 434 -17.92 19.82 31.51
C THR A 434 -16.94 19.70 32.68
N ASN A 435 -15.69 19.38 32.37
CA ASN A 435 -14.62 19.31 33.35
C ASN A 435 -13.47 20.25 32.97
N SER A 436 -12.71 20.70 33.96
CA SER A 436 -11.38 21.26 33.73
C SER A 436 -10.39 20.11 33.60
N VAL A 437 -9.59 20.13 32.53
CA VAL A 437 -8.65 19.04 32.22
C VAL A 437 -7.24 19.59 32.05
N GLN A 438 -6.27 18.83 32.56
CA GLN A 438 -4.86 19.08 32.33
C GLN A 438 -4.37 18.12 31.25
N LEU A 439 -3.94 18.68 30.13
CA LEU A 439 -3.53 17.90 28.97
C LEU A 439 -2.00 17.91 28.83
N MET A 440 -1.49 16.87 28.18
CA MET A 440 -0.11 16.68 27.72
C MET A 440 -0.08 16.59 26.18
N SER A 441 1.04 16.98 25.56
CA SER A 441 1.26 16.84 24.11
C SER A 441 1.80 15.45 23.75
N THR A 442 1.49 14.98 22.55
CA THR A 442 2.11 13.80 21.91
C THR A 442 3.00 14.17 20.73
N THR A 443 3.41 15.44 20.61
CA THR A 443 4.30 15.88 19.52
C THR A 443 5.72 15.39 19.75
N ASN A 444 6.06 14.22 19.19
CA ASN A 444 7.40 13.96 18.69
C ASN A 444 7.30 13.11 17.43
N LYS A 445 7.81 13.64 16.31
CA LYS A 445 8.24 12.83 15.17
C LYS A 445 9.35 11.92 15.65
N VAL A 446 9.03 10.68 16.01
CA VAL A 446 10.03 9.61 16.02
C VAL A 446 9.82 8.80 14.74
N LEU A 447 10.09 9.43 13.60
CA LEU A 447 10.24 8.73 12.31
C LEU A 447 11.63 8.07 12.19
N ALA A 448 12.43 8.09 13.27
CA ALA A 448 13.70 7.40 13.35
C ALA A 448 13.71 6.55 14.63
N VAL A 449 13.60 5.23 14.45
CA VAL A 449 13.82 4.18 15.45
C VAL A 449 12.65 3.91 16.41
N SER A 450 11.96 2.79 16.15
CA SER A 450 11.57 1.75 17.11
C SER A 450 11.57 2.17 18.60
N THR A 451 10.41 2.53 19.14
CA THR A 451 10.05 2.19 20.53
C THR A 451 8.52 2.11 20.70
N ASP A 452 8.06 0.99 21.24
CA ASP A 452 6.79 0.78 21.96
C ASP A 452 6.78 1.51 23.33
N GLY A 453 7.10 2.81 23.29
CA GLY A 453 7.16 3.69 24.45
C GLY A 453 7.07 5.13 24.00
N VAL A 454 5.88 5.56 23.55
CA VAL A 454 5.62 6.96 23.19
C VAL A 454 5.90 7.83 24.41
N ALA A 455 7.02 8.55 24.39
CA ALA A 455 7.35 9.53 25.40
C ALA A 455 6.25 10.60 25.39
N GLN A 456 5.61 10.83 26.54
CA GLN A 456 4.86 12.06 26.73
C GLN A 456 5.84 13.21 26.46
N ALA A 457 5.57 14.00 25.43
CA ALA A 457 6.40 15.15 25.16
C ALA A 457 5.95 16.28 26.10
N ALA A 458 6.93 16.96 26.70
CA ALA A 458 6.65 18.28 27.22
C ALA A 458 6.18 19.15 26.04
N PHE A 459 5.23 20.04 26.29
CA PHE A 459 4.83 21.01 25.28
C PHE A 459 6.05 21.82 24.82
N THR A 460 6.10 22.17 23.54
CA THR A 460 7.10 23.11 23.05
C THR A 460 6.79 24.48 23.67
N PRO A 461 7.66 25.05 24.54
CA PRO A 461 7.36 26.31 25.20
C PRO A 461 7.08 27.43 24.20
N ALA A 462 6.12 28.29 24.53
CA ALA A 462 5.66 29.41 23.70
C ALA A 462 4.98 29.03 22.36
N LYS A 463 4.67 27.75 22.12
CA LYS A 463 3.80 27.34 21.01
C LYS A 463 2.32 27.38 21.40
N GLU A 464 1.48 27.70 20.42
CA GLU A 464 0.02 27.72 20.59
C GLU A 464 -0.59 26.37 20.21
N TYR A 465 -1.42 25.83 21.09
CA TYR A 465 -2.15 24.58 20.91
C TYR A 465 -3.66 24.84 20.90
N GLU A 466 -4.38 24.12 20.05
CA GLU A 466 -5.84 24.16 19.94
C GLU A 466 -6.43 22.80 20.31
N LEU A 467 -7.43 22.81 21.20
CA LEU A 467 -8.14 21.60 21.60
C LEU A 467 -9.43 21.47 20.79
N PHE A 468 -9.65 20.30 20.22
CA PHE A 468 -10.87 19.93 19.52
C PHE A 468 -11.60 18.78 20.22
N TYR A 469 -12.90 18.70 20.03
CA TYR A 469 -13.72 17.53 20.33
C TYR A 469 -14.60 17.16 19.14
N TRP A 470 -14.92 15.88 18.99
CA TRP A 470 -15.70 15.39 17.85
C TRP A 470 -17.21 15.44 18.12
N LYS A 471 -17.93 16.28 17.36
CA LYS A 471 -19.41 16.32 17.33
C LYS A 471 -19.86 16.52 15.88
N SER A 472 -20.06 15.41 15.17
CA SER A 472 -20.34 15.39 13.72
C SER A 472 -19.31 16.18 12.91
N GLY A 473 -18.05 16.14 13.35
CA GLY A 473 -16.95 16.98 12.89
C GLY A 473 -16.15 17.57 14.06
N TRP A 474 -14.95 18.07 13.79
CA TRP A 474 -14.11 18.69 14.82
C TRP A 474 -14.64 20.07 15.24
N GLN A 475 -14.87 20.24 16.54
CA GLN A 475 -15.32 21.48 17.15
C GLN A 475 -14.21 22.03 18.04
N SER A 476 -13.84 23.30 17.86
CA SER A 476 -12.80 23.95 18.68
C SER A 476 -13.32 24.27 20.08
N LEU A 477 -12.47 24.03 21.09
CA LEU A 477 -12.62 24.48 22.49
C LEU A 477 -11.69 25.66 22.81
N GLY A 478 -11.08 26.25 21.78
CA GLY A 478 -10.19 27.38 21.91
C GLY A 478 -8.72 26.97 21.95
N LYS A 479 -7.88 28.01 22.10
CA LYS A 479 -6.44 27.94 21.98
C LYS A 479 -5.77 28.37 23.26
N THR A 480 -4.59 27.81 23.52
CA THR A 480 -3.77 28.18 24.66
C THR A 480 -2.29 28.09 24.32
N THR A 481 -1.47 28.94 24.94
CA THR A 481 -0.02 28.94 24.74
C THR A 481 0.66 28.06 25.79
N ALA A 482 1.49 27.14 25.34
CA ALA A 482 2.27 26.28 26.20
C ALA A 482 3.27 27.05 27.06
N SER A 483 3.37 26.64 28.32
CA SER A 483 4.36 27.08 29.30
C SER A 483 4.99 25.85 29.97
N ASP A 484 5.75 26.02 31.04
CA ASP A 484 6.37 24.92 31.80
C ASP A 484 5.36 24.03 32.57
N LYS A 485 4.06 24.24 32.36
CA LYS A 485 2.95 23.53 33.04
C LYS A 485 2.03 22.84 32.02
N PRO A 486 1.31 21.77 32.43
CA PRO A 486 0.25 21.19 31.61
C PRO A 486 -0.75 22.23 31.12
N LEU A 487 -1.26 22.06 29.90
CA LEU A 487 -2.27 22.96 29.35
C LEU A 487 -3.59 22.73 30.08
N LEU A 488 -4.13 23.80 30.66
CA LEU A 488 -5.43 23.80 31.30
C LEU A 488 -6.49 24.26 30.30
N PHE A 489 -7.49 23.41 30.10
CA PHE A 489 -8.73 23.78 29.41
C PHE A 489 -9.88 23.65 30.39
N ASP A 490 -10.60 24.75 30.60
CA ASP A 490 -11.83 24.77 31.39
C ASP A 490 -13.04 24.44 30.53
N SER A 491 -14.09 23.93 31.16
CA SER A 491 -15.37 23.64 30.50
C SER A 491 -15.29 22.67 29.30
N VAL A 492 -14.39 21.68 29.35
CA VAL A 492 -14.28 20.63 28.32
C VAL A 492 -15.46 19.66 28.41
N PRO A 493 -16.31 19.52 27.36
CA PRO A 493 -17.42 18.58 27.35
C PRO A 493 -16.94 17.16 27.58
N THR A 494 -17.65 16.35 28.37
CA THR A 494 -17.21 14.99 28.72
C THR A 494 -17.74 13.92 27.78
N GLY A 495 -17.04 12.78 27.69
CA GLY A 495 -17.48 11.61 26.93
C GLY A 495 -17.30 11.67 25.41
N TYR A 496 -16.53 12.65 24.90
CA TYR A 496 -16.18 12.78 23.49
C TYR A 496 -14.82 12.17 23.12
N LEU A 497 -14.53 12.13 21.83
CA LEU A 497 -13.18 11.98 21.29
C LEU A 497 -12.57 13.37 21.13
N TYR A 498 -11.31 13.53 21.52
CA TYR A 498 -10.60 14.81 21.51
C TYR A 498 -9.34 14.73 20.66
N TRP A 499 -8.86 15.91 20.26
CA TRP A 499 -7.64 16.07 19.50
C TRP A 499 -6.97 17.39 19.90
N LEU A 500 -5.72 17.34 20.33
CA LEU A 500 -4.96 18.51 20.76
C LEU A 500 -3.82 18.74 19.77
N VAL A 501 -3.84 19.88 19.10
CA VAL A 501 -2.99 20.13 17.92
C VAL A 501 -2.14 21.37 18.16
N GLU A 502 -0.83 21.29 17.90
CA GLU A 502 -0.02 22.50 17.81
C GLU A 502 -0.41 23.26 16.52
N THR A 503 -0.75 24.53 16.64
CA THR A 503 -1.28 25.33 15.52
C THR A 503 -0.34 25.46 14.31
N SER A 504 0.96 25.21 14.49
CA SER A 504 1.98 25.17 13.42
C SER A 504 2.45 23.77 13.05
N SER A 505 1.82 22.70 13.54
CA SER A 505 2.21 21.34 13.18
C SER A 505 1.57 20.85 11.88
N ASN A 506 2.05 19.69 11.44
CA ASN A 506 1.50 18.94 10.33
C ASN A 506 0.24 18.12 10.72
N LYS A 507 -0.36 18.36 11.89
CA LYS A 507 -1.59 17.68 12.35
C LYS A 507 -1.44 16.16 12.55
N GLU A 508 -0.24 15.69 12.89
CA GLU A 508 0.06 14.27 13.15
C GLU A 508 -0.25 13.85 14.61
N GLU A 509 -0.74 14.77 15.45
CA GLU A 509 -1.05 14.48 16.86
C GLU A 509 -2.16 13.44 17.00
N ARG A 510 -2.04 12.59 18.02
CA ARG A 510 -3.00 11.51 18.24
C ARG A 510 -4.32 12.01 18.81
N ILE A 511 -5.39 11.32 18.42
CA ILE A 511 -6.70 11.45 19.07
C ILE A 511 -6.70 10.73 20.42
N PHE A 512 -7.54 11.18 21.34
CA PHE A 512 -7.64 10.59 22.68
C PHE A 512 -9.06 10.68 23.24
N THR A 513 -9.35 9.83 24.21
CA THR A 513 -10.49 9.98 25.12
C THR A 513 -9.98 10.38 26.51
N ILE A 514 -10.89 10.84 27.37
CA ILE A 514 -10.59 11.17 28.77
C ILE A 514 -11.34 10.18 29.65
N ASP A 515 -10.62 9.45 30.48
CA ASP A 515 -11.22 8.46 31.39
C ASP A 515 -11.91 9.15 32.58
N PRO A 516 -12.71 8.42 33.39
CA PRO A 516 -13.40 9.00 34.55
C PRO A 516 -12.49 9.62 35.62
N SER A 517 -11.19 9.30 35.62
CA SER A 517 -10.19 9.90 36.51
C SER A 517 -9.59 11.20 35.96
N GLY A 518 -9.96 11.59 34.73
CA GLY A 518 -9.44 12.77 34.05
C GLY A 518 -8.16 12.52 33.24
N LYS A 519 -7.76 11.26 33.05
CA LYS A 519 -6.53 10.91 32.33
C LYS A 519 -6.79 10.73 30.83
N GLN A 520 -5.85 11.20 30.00
CA GLN A 520 -5.85 10.97 28.55
C GLN A 520 -5.55 9.50 28.22
N VAL A 521 -6.38 8.91 27.36
CA VAL A 521 -6.20 7.58 26.76
C VAL A 521 -6.09 7.77 25.25
N TRP A 522 -4.90 7.52 24.70
CA TRP A 522 -4.58 7.80 23.30
C TRP A 522 -4.93 6.64 22.37
N TRP A 523 -5.52 6.98 21.24
CA TRP A 523 -5.94 6.03 20.21
C TRP A 523 -4.99 6.07 19.02
#